data_AF-A0A814J9E3-F1
#
_entry.id   AF-A0A814J9E3-F1
#
_cell.length_a   1.000
_cell.length_b   1.000
_cell.length_c   1.000
_cell.angle_alpha   90.00
_cell.angle_beta   90.00
_cell.angle_gamma   90.00
#
_symmetry.space_group_name_H-M   'P 1'
#
loop_
_entity.id
_entity.type
_entity.pdbx_description
1 polymer ?
#
loop_
_entity_poly.entity_id
_entity_poly.type
_entity_poly.pdbx_seq_one_letter_code
_entity_poly.pdbx_strand_id
1 'polypeptide(L)'
;MSSIPLFKCQINTDDVNFIGNILKKQNFIQQCTSSTFIKSNVDYNIQVDLSQSFEFPSIICYCSTVSKSLPDLLSLLKPNSSSTINLIILKQSSDLIDWNSLINLISTYNLSLNIVNDENNLLKKLYEIINNLVKPKIEKKSISIKQKNHNSYINVQGQENIFYHVSKLTREKRAAALGQRGAFRGSTVWLTGLSGAGKSTVAFALEEYIVSKGLPAYCLDGDNIRCGLNKNLGFSDTDRVENIRRIAEVAKLFADAGLMCIVAFISPFVEDRECARKLHEDSQIPFIEVFVNTPLSICEERDTKGLYHKARQGLLKNFTGIDAPYQAPAHPEVIIDTSIISIDRSIEMIIGKLAERNVLSPTLILAVHELFMDEDMREKALIEFPNLNKLDITELDLQWIQVLSEGWATPLAGFMREVEYLQCLHFGCLMKGHIANQTIPIVLPCTTEDKERLKSSSTIALCYNGKFVAVLKKPEFYEHRKEERCARIFGTINSEHPHIKMILESGDWLIGGDLEVLERIRWNDDLDQFRLTPNELREHFREMKADTVFAFQLRNPIHNGHSLLMETTRQWLKDHGFHNPVLLLHPLGRYSSFLFCF
;
A
#
# COMPACT_ATOMS: atom_id res chain seq x y z
N MET A 1 10.19 54.46 18.45
CA MET A 1 9.62 53.54 17.43
C MET A 1 9.57 52.15 18.04
N SER A 2 8.42 51.79 18.62
CA SER A 2 8.19 50.52 19.30
C SER A 2 7.81 49.45 18.27
N SER A 3 8.59 48.38 18.24
CA SER A 3 8.44 47.21 17.38
C SER A 3 7.09 46.50 17.58
N ILE A 4 6.37 46.30 16.47
CA ILE A 4 5.10 45.56 16.39
C ILE A 4 5.36 44.05 16.61
N PRO A 5 4.51 43.30 17.33
CA PRO A 5 4.71 41.86 17.51
C PRO A 5 4.45 41.10 16.20
N LEU A 6 5.45 40.35 15.75
CA LEU A 6 5.36 39.39 14.64
C LEU A 6 4.64 38.12 15.10
N PHE A 7 3.48 37.80 14.54
CA PHE A 7 2.84 36.48 14.69
C PHE A 7 3.25 35.58 13.52
N LYS A 8 3.97 34.49 13.82
CA LYS A 8 4.32 33.45 12.85
C LYS A 8 3.27 32.34 12.88
N CYS A 9 2.65 32.06 11.74
CA CYS A 9 1.87 30.84 11.52
C CYS A 9 2.44 30.14 10.28
N GLN A 10 2.88 28.89 10.41
CA GLN A 10 3.29 28.07 9.27
C GLN A 10 2.03 27.44 8.66
N ILE A 11 1.77 27.76 7.40
CA ILE A 11 0.71 27.15 6.60
C ILE A 11 1.38 26.49 5.39
N ASN A 12 1.06 25.23 5.12
CA ASN A 12 1.59 24.53 3.95
C ASN A 12 0.99 25.11 2.65
N THR A 13 1.78 25.06 1.58
CA THR A 13 1.47 25.51 0.21
C THR A 13 0.12 25.02 -0.31
N ASP A 14 -0.25 23.78 -0.01
CA ASP A 14 -1.50 23.15 -0.48
C ASP A 14 -2.74 23.68 0.25
N ASP A 15 -2.60 24.01 1.53
CA ASP A 15 -3.67 24.59 2.35
C ASP A 15 -4.00 26.01 1.87
N VAL A 16 -3.02 26.79 1.42
CA VAL A 16 -3.23 28.15 0.90
C VAL A 16 -4.09 28.13 -0.37
N ASN A 17 -3.86 27.19 -1.28
CA ASN A 17 -4.66 27.03 -2.50
C ASN A 17 -6.07 26.52 -2.20
N PHE A 18 -6.20 25.59 -1.25
CA PHE A 18 -7.50 25.08 -0.78
C PHE A 18 -8.33 26.19 -0.12
N ILE A 19 -7.73 26.97 0.77
CA ILE A 19 -8.36 28.12 1.45
C ILE A 19 -8.72 29.20 0.42
N GLY A 20 -7.83 29.54 -0.50
CA GLY A 20 -8.10 30.50 -1.57
C GLY A 20 -9.28 30.10 -2.46
N ASN A 21 -9.42 28.80 -2.74
CA ASN A 21 -10.55 28.26 -3.51
C ASN A 21 -11.87 28.24 -2.72
N ILE A 22 -11.83 27.97 -1.42
CA ILE A 22 -13.01 28.04 -0.53
C ILE A 22 -13.51 29.48 -0.38
N LEU A 23 -12.61 30.42 -0.15
CA LEU A 23 -12.93 31.84 0.03
C LEU A 23 -13.51 32.45 -1.26
N LYS A 24 -12.97 32.05 -2.43
CA LYS A 24 -13.54 32.43 -3.74
C LYS A 24 -14.89 31.78 -4.03
N LYS A 25 -15.09 30.49 -3.68
CA LYS A 25 -16.36 29.78 -3.93
C LYS A 25 -17.53 30.27 -3.07
N GLN A 26 -17.27 30.88 -1.91
CA GLN A 26 -18.33 31.31 -0.99
C GLN A 26 -18.60 32.82 -0.99
N ASN A 27 -18.05 33.60 -1.94
CA ASN A 27 -18.24 35.05 -2.07
C ASN A 27 -17.90 35.87 -0.80
N PHE A 28 -17.01 35.37 0.08
CA PHE A 28 -16.72 36.04 1.35
C PHE A 28 -15.75 37.22 1.24
N ILE A 29 -15.02 37.38 0.13
CA ILE A 29 -14.07 38.48 -0.07
C ILE A 29 -14.09 38.91 -1.55
N GLN A 30 -14.54 40.13 -1.83
CA GLN A 30 -14.64 40.61 -3.22
C GLN A 30 -13.34 41.19 -3.79
N GLN A 31 -12.30 41.40 -2.97
CA GLN A 31 -11.03 41.96 -3.43
C GLN A 31 -9.84 41.37 -2.67
N CYS A 32 -9.25 40.29 -3.19
CA CYS A 32 -7.86 39.94 -2.92
C CYS A 32 -7.10 39.97 -4.24
N THR A 33 -6.15 40.90 -4.39
CA THR A 33 -5.17 40.88 -5.48
C THR A 33 -3.94 40.08 -5.07
N SER A 34 -3.18 39.57 -6.04
CA SER A 34 -1.94 38.80 -5.81
C SER A 34 -0.88 39.55 -4.99
N SER A 35 -1.02 40.88 -4.86
CA SER A 35 -0.15 41.75 -4.06
C SER A 35 -0.34 41.64 -2.55
N THR A 36 -1.35 40.93 -2.04
CA THR A 36 -1.53 40.70 -0.59
C THR A 36 -0.61 39.60 -0.02
N PHE A 37 0.11 38.88 -0.88
CA PHE A 37 1.02 37.81 -0.50
C PHE A 37 2.45 38.17 -0.96
N ILE A 38 3.34 38.49 -0.02
CA ILE A 38 4.75 38.72 -0.34
C ILE A 38 5.43 37.36 -0.50
N LYS A 39 5.95 37.10 -1.70
CA LYS A 39 6.67 35.87 -2.05
C LYS A 39 8.15 36.06 -1.71
N SER A 40 8.64 35.45 -0.63
CA SER A 40 10.07 35.19 -0.42
C SER A 40 10.28 33.69 -0.28
N ASN A 41 11.27 33.16 -0.97
CA ASN A 41 11.49 31.72 -1.14
C ASN A 41 11.54 30.97 0.22
N VAL A 42 10.68 29.95 0.31
CA VAL A 42 10.43 29.02 1.43
C VAL A 42 9.63 29.65 2.59
N ASP A 43 8.43 29.09 2.84
CA ASP A 43 7.37 29.50 3.78
C ASP A 43 6.53 30.75 3.40
N TYR A 44 5.21 30.56 3.23
CA TYR A 44 4.26 31.67 3.09
C TYR A 44 4.10 32.41 4.42
N ASN A 45 4.82 33.52 4.59
CA ASN A 45 4.57 34.46 5.66
C ASN A 45 3.44 35.42 5.24
N ILE A 46 2.27 35.34 5.88
CA ILE A 46 1.23 36.37 5.74
C ILE A 46 1.62 37.55 6.62
N GLN A 47 2.21 38.59 6.03
CA GLN A 47 2.36 39.90 6.67
C GLN A 47 1.09 40.73 6.41
N VAL A 48 0.29 40.98 7.46
CA VAL A 48 -0.80 41.96 7.39
C VAL A 48 -0.25 43.27 7.95
N ASP A 49 -0.18 44.30 7.11
CA ASP A 49 0.11 45.66 7.57
C ASP A 49 -1.12 46.19 8.32
N LEU A 50 -1.01 46.29 9.64
CA LEU A 50 -2.06 46.78 10.54
C LEU A 50 -1.92 48.27 10.85
N SER A 51 -1.21 49.05 10.02
CA SER A 51 -1.14 50.51 10.16
C SER A 51 -2.49 51.22 9.96
N GLN A 52 -3.54 50.50 9.56
CA GLN A 52 -4.91 50.99 9.47
C GLN A 52 -5.89 50.06 10.22
N SER A 53 -6.77 50.64 11.03
CA SER A 53 -7.87 49.93 11.68
C SER A 53 -8.92 49.54 10.65
N PHE A 54 -9.16 48.25 10.45
CA PHE A 54 -10.21 47.75 9.55
C PHE A 54 -11.36 47.15 10.37
N GLU A 55 -12.59 47.60 10.10
CA GLU A 55 -13.80 46.96 10.62
C GLU A 55 -14.19 45.80 9.70
N PHE A 56 -14.07 44.56 10.18
CA PHE A 56 -14.51 43.38 9.44
C PHE A 56 -15.89 42.92 9.91
N PRO A 57 -16.89 42.77 9.01
CA PRO A 57 -18.20 42.20 9.36
C PRO A 57 -18.11 40.69 9.67
N SER A 58 -17.03 40.03 9.24
CA SER A 58 -16.76 38.63 9.54
C SER A 58 -15.26 38.35 9.68
N ILE A 59 -14.85 37.70 10.78
CA ILE A 59 -13.45 37.31 11.03
C ILE A 59 -13.30 35.82 10.73
N ILE A 60 -12.35 35.46 9.86
CA ILE A 60 -12.05 34.07 9.51
C ILE A 60 -10.75 33.66 10.19
N CYS A 61 -10.81 32.72 11.13
CA CYS A 61 -9.63 32.18 11.80
C CYS A 61 -9.30 30.78 11.27
N TYR A 62 -8.05 30.62 10.81
CA TYR A 62 -7.48 29.33 10.44
C TYR A 62 -6.65 28.76 11.60
N CYS A 63 -6.79 27.47 11.89
CA CYS A 63 -5.95 26.81 12.89
C CYS A 63 -5.59 25.39 12.48
N SER A 64 -4.32 25.17 12.16
CA SER A 64 -3.67 23.85 12.17
C SER A 64 -3.12 23.53 13.57
N THR A 65 -2.81 24.55 14.38
CA THR A 65 -2.47 24.48 15.81
C THR A 65 -2.97 25.73 16.52
N VAL A 66 -3.92 25.63 17.46
CA VAL A 66 -4.25 26.77 18.32
C VAL A 66 -3.12 26.91 19.34
N SER A 67 -2.09 27.70 19.01
CA SER A 67 -1.22 28.22 20.06
C SER A 67 -2.01 29.25 20.90
N LYS A 68 -1.54 29.53 22.12
CA LYS A 68 -2.12 30.44 23.14
C LYS A 68 -2.42 31.89 22.69
N SER A 69 -2.37 32.21 21.40
CA SER A 69 -2.36 33.56 20.81
C SER A 69 -3.69 34.02 20.19
N LEU A 70 -4.72 33.17 20.12
CA LEU A 70 -6.03 33.56 19.57
C LEU A 70 -6.73 34.71 20.35
N PRO A 71 -6.69 34.74 21.69
CA PRO A 71 -7.20 35.88 22.46
C PRO A 71 -6.44 37.18 22.16
N ASP A 72 -5.12 37.10 21.97
CA ASP A 72 -4.27 38.25 21.66
C ASP A 72 -4.57 38.80 20.26
N LEU A 73 -4.74 37.92 19.27
CA LEU A 73 -5.11 38.28 17.90
C LEU A 73 -6.45 39.03 17.83
N LEU A 74 -7.44 38.57 18.60
CA LEU A 74 -8.78 39.18 18.61
C LEU A 74 -8.84 40.46 19.45
N SER A 75 -7.98 40.61 20.47
CA SER A 75 -7.82 41.86 21.22
C SER A 75 -7.31 43.02 20.34
N LEU A 76 -6.51 42.70 19.33
CA LEU A 76 -6.02 43.65 18.32
C LEU A 76 -7.10 44.06 17.32
N LEU A 77 -8.05 43.17 17.03
CA LEU A 77 -9.07 43.37 15.99
C LEU A 77 -10.32 44.14 16.47
N LYS A 78 -10.51 44.31 17.79
CA LYS A 78 -11.64 45.05 18.42
C LYS A 78 -12.98 44.86 17.70
N PRO A 79 -13.53 43.62 17.66
CA PRO A 79 -14.76 43.35 16.94
C PRO A 79 -15.97 44.07 17.57
N ASN A 80 -16.83 44.64 16.72
CA ASN A 80 -18.09 45.23 17.17
C ASN A 80 -19.12 44.13 17.50
N SER A 81 -20.12 44.46 18.31
CA SER A 81 -21.16 43.52 18.80
C SER A 81 -22.02 42.84 17.70
N SER A 82 -21.86 43.24 16.44
CA SER A 82 -22.54 42.67 15.26
C SER A 82 -21.64 41.80 14.38
N SER A 83 -20.36 41.61 14.73
CA SER A 83 -19.40 40.82 13.94
C SER A 83 -19.62 39.31 14.11
N THR A 84 -19.49 38.56 13.01
CA THR A 84 -19.56 37.07 13.02
C THR A 84 -18.16 36.47 12.95
N ILE A 85 -17.81 35.54 13.85
CA ILE A 85 -16.58 34.76 13.76
C ILE A 85 -16.87 33.46 13.01
N ASN A 86 -16.19 33.25 11.88
CA ASN A 86 -16.20 31.98 11.15
C ASN A 86 -14.90 31.24 11.44
N LEU A 87 -14.98 30.11 12.15
CA LEU A 87 -13.85 29.25 12.47
C LEU A 87 -13.83 28.03 11.55
N ILE A 88 -12.74 27.87 10.79
CA ILE A 88 -12.54 26.74 9.90
C ILE A 88 -11.47 25.84 10.53
N ILE A 89 -11.86 24.62 10.89
CA ILE A 89 -10.99 23.66 11.58
C ILE A 89 -10.69 22.51 10.61
N LEU A 90 -9.41 22.27 10.30
CA LEU A 90 -8.99 21.17 9.42
C LEU A 90 -8.36 20.01 10.20
N LYS A 91 -8.91 18.82 9.93
CA LYS A 91 -8.47 17.42 10.06
C LYS A 91 -7.53 16.91 11.18
N GLN A 92 -6.75 17.70 11.93
CA GLN A 92 -5.72 17.09 12.82
C GLN A 92 -5.58 17.60 14.27
N SER A 93 -6.41 18.50 14.81
CA SER A 93 -6.09 19.02 16.16
C SER A 93 -7.28 19.61 16.93
N SER A 94 -8.30 18.80 17.25
CA SER A 94 -9.36 19.24 18.17
C SER A 94 -8.93 19.36 19.62
N ASP A 95 -7.90 18.61 20.03
CA ASP A 95 -7.46 18.52 21.42
C ASP A 95 -6.49 19.67 21.81
N LEU A 96 -6.16 20.56 20.87
CA LEU A 96 -5.29 21.72 21.09
C LEU A 96 -6.05 23.06 21.22
N ILE A 97 -7.38 23.05 21.12
CA ILE A 97 -8.20 24.27 21.19
C ILE A 97 -8.53 24.60 22.65
N ASP A 98 -8.14 25.79 23.13
CA ASP A 98 -8.58 26.32 24.42
C ASP A 98 -10.02 26.87 24.31
N TRP A 99 -10.98 25.97 24.46
CA TRP A 99 -12.40 26.24 24.35
C TRP A 99 -12.92 27.27 25.37
N ASN A 100 -12.35 27.31 26.57
CA ASN A 100 -12.81 28.22 27.63
C ASN A 100 -12.52 29.68 27.28
N SER A 101 -11.33 29.95 26.75
CA SER A 101 -10.94 31.29 26.28
C SER A 101 -11.81 31.75 25.11
N LEU A 102 -12.11 30.86 24.16
CA LEU A 102 -12.98 31.16 23.02
C LEU A 102 -14.41 31.48 23.46
N ILE A 103 -14.97 30.71 24.41
CA ILE A 103 -16.33 30.90 24.94
C ILE A 103 -16.45 32.23 25.69
N ASN A 104 -15.47 32.56 26.55
CA ASN A 104 -15.45 33.84 27.25
C ASN A 104 -15.42 35.03 26.28
N LEU A 105 -14.76 34.88 25.15
CA LEU A 105 -14.65 35.94 24.16
C LEU A 105 -15.94 36.13 23.36
N ILE A 106 -16.57 35.03 22.94
CA ILE A 106 -17.90 35.03 22.29
C ILE A 106 -18.93 35.72 23.20
N SER A 107 -18.90 35.42 24.50
CA SER A 107 -19.83 36.02 25.46
C SER A 107 -19.53 37.50 25.75
N THR A 108 -18.25 37.87 25.85
CA THR A 108 -17.83 39.27 26.12
C THR A 108 -18.21 40.22 25.00
N TYR A 109 -18.13 39.77 23.74
CA TYR A 109 -18.38 40.62 22.56
C TYR A 109 -19.69 40.28 21.82
N ASN A 110 -20.52 39.38 22.37
CA ASN A 110 -21.80 38.93 21.80
C ASN A 110 -21.70 38.46 20.34
N LEU A 111 -20.66 37.70 20.02
CA LEU A 111 -20.33 37.29 18.65
C LEU A 111 -21.10 36.01 18.25
N SER A 112 -21.34 35.84 16.94
CA SER A 112 -21.85 34.58 16.37
C SER A 112 -20.69 33.68 15.94
N LEU A 113 -20.77 32.38 16.24
CA LEU A 113 -19.76 31.39 15.86
C LEU A 113 -20.30 30.42 14.80
N ASN A 114 -19.61 30.34 13.66
CA ASN A 114 -19.84 29.29 12.66
C ASN A 114 -18.63 28.35 12.60
N ILE A 115 -18.88 27.04 12.73
CA ILE A 115 -17.87 25.99 12.61
C ILE A 115 -18.11 25.21 11.32
N VAL A 116 -17.07 25.05 10.50
CA VAL A 116 -17.08 24.18 9.31
C VAL A 116 -16.18 22.97 9.60
N ASN A 117 -16.73 21.76 9.54
CA ASN A 117 -16.01 20.51 9.84
C ASN A 117 -16.44 19.36 8.90
N ASP A 118 -15.56 18.37 8.71
CA ASP A 118 -15.72 17.22 7.81
C ASP A 118 -15.99 15.86 8.53
N GLU A 119 -16.11 15.83 9.87
CA GLU A 119 -16.39 14.58 10.61
C GLU A 119 -17.46 14.67 11.73
N ASN A 120 -18.22 13.58 11.90
CA ASN A 120 -19.33 13.43 12.87
C ASN A 120 -18.90 13.30 14.35
N ASN A 121 -17.68 12.85 14.66
CA ASN A 121 -17.26 12.62 16.05
C ASN A 121 -16.92 13.91 16.82
N LEU A 122 -16.47 14.96 16.13
CA LEU A 122 -16.20 16.26 16.76
C LEU A 122 -17.48 16.97 17.21
N LEU A 123 -18.54 16.87 16.40
CA LEU A 123 -19.85 17.46 16.70
C LEU A 123 -20.40 16.93 18.03
N LYS A 124 -20.20 15.64 18.32
CA LYS A 124 -20.67 15.00 19.55
C LYS A 124 -19.90 15.52 20.78
N LYS A 125 -18.57 15.62 20.69
CA LYS A 125 -17.70 16.24 21.72
C LYS A 125 -18.01 17.73 21.93
N LEU A 126 -18.25 18.49 20.84
CA LEU A 126 -18.66 19.90 20.88
C LEU A 126 -20.02 20.10 21.54
N TYR A 127 -21.00 19.24 21.23
CA TYR A 127 -22.30 19.25 21.89
C TYR A 127 -22.18 18.93 23.39
N GLU A 128 -21.32 17.98 23.78
CA GLU A 128 -21.06 17.68 25.20
C GLU A 128 -20.38 18.85 25.92
N ILE A 129 -19.37 19.48 25.32
CA ILE A 129 -18.67 20.64 25.90
C ILE A 129 -19.62 21.84 26.03
N ILE A 130 -20.41 22.14 24.99
CA ILE A 130 -21.41 23.22 25.01
C ILE A 130 -22.51 22.93 26.05
N ASN A 131 -22.99 21.69 26.17
CA ASN A 131 -24.00 21.35 27.17
C ASN A 131 -23.46 21.35 28.60
N ASN A 132 -22.19 21.02 28.82
CA ASN A 132 -21.57 20.98 30.15
C ASN A 132 -21.12 22.35 30.66
N LEU A 133 -20.90 23.34 29.79
CA LEU A 133 -20.36 24.67 30.17
C LEU A 133 -21.42 25.77 30.32
N VAL A 134 -22.69 25.52 29.98
CA VAL A 134 -23.73 26.57 30.01
C VAL A 134 -24.45 26.63 31.36
N LYS A 135 -23.98 27.50 32.25
CA LYS A 135 -24.88 28.26 33.14
C LYS A 135 -25.49 29.43 32.34
N PRO A 136 -26.73 29.84 32.64
CA PRO A 136 -27.66 30.37 31.65
C PRO A 136 -27.46 31.87 31.40
N LYS A 137 -26.60 32.25 30.45
CA LYS A 137 -26.51 33.64 29.95
C LYS A 137 -26.13 33.77 28.47
N ILE A 138 -26.37 32.75 27.66
CA ILE A 138 -26.26 32.86 26.20
C ILE A 138 -27.61 32.43 25.63
N GLU A 139 -28.37 33.38 25.09
CA GLU A 139 -29.59 33.06 24.35
C GLU A 139 -29.21 32.14 23.18
N LYS A 140 -29.87 30.98 23.08
CA LYS A 140 -29.69 29.97 22.01
C LYS A 140 -29.85 30.49 20.56
N LYS A 141 -30.06 31.80 20.36
CA LYS A 141 -30.27 32.45 19.06
C LYS A 141 -28.98 32.72 18.27
N SER A 142 -27.80 32.73 18.88
CA SER A 142 -26.53 33.10 18.21
C SER A 142 -25.66 31.94 17.72
N ILE A 143 -26.12 30.69 17.86
CA ILE A 143 -25.41 29.49 17.39
C ILE A 143 -26.29 28.75 16.37
N SER A 144 -26.05 28.98 15.08
CA SER A 144 -26.68 28.20 14.01
C SER A 144 -25.77 27.05 13.58
N ILE A 145 -26.04 25.84 14.06
CA ILE A 145 -25.42 24.63 13.52
C ILE A 145 -26.19 24.26 12.25
N LYS A 146 -25.72 24.72 11.09
CA LYS A 146 -26.23 24.25 9.81
C LYS A 146 -25.64 22.87 9.52
N GLN A 147 -26.33 21.81 9.97
CA GLN A 147 -26.20 20.52 9.32
C GLN A 147 -26.65 20.70 7.87
N LYS A 148 -25.72 20.63 6.92
CA LYS A 148 -26.11 20.25 5.56
C LYS A 148 -26.56 18.80 5.63
N ASN A 149 -27.86 18.60 5.86
CA ASN A 149 -28.54 17.41 5.38
C ASN A 149 -28.50 17.45 3.85
N HIS A 150 -27.34 17.12 3.30
CA HIS A 150 -27.21 16.79 1.91
C HIS A 150 -27.41 15.30 1.81
N ASN A 151 -28.61 14.89 1.40
CA ASN A 151 -28.64 13.90 0.34
C ASN A 151 -27.82 14.53 -0.80
N SER A 152 -26.54 14.20 -0.88
CA SER A 152 -25.63 14.77 -1.87
C SER A 152 -25.93 14.09 -3.20
N TYR A 153 -26.93 14.64 -3.89
CA TYR A 153 -27.18 14.37 -5.29
C TYR A 153 -26.05 15.02 -6.09
N ILE A 154 -25.22 14.23 -6.75
CA ILE A 154 -24.28 14.75 -7.75
C ILE A 154 -25.02 14.68 -9.09
N ASN A 155 -25.22 15.82 -9.73
CA ASN A 155 -25.77 15.87 -11.08
C ASN A 155 -24.72 15.29 -12.03
N VAL A 156 -25.05 14.23 -12.77
CA VAL A 156 -24.12 13.63 -13.73
C VAL A 156 -23.93 14.63 -14.87
N GLN A 157 -22.68 15.08 -15.09
CA GLN A 157 -22.39 16.12 -16.08
C GLN A 157 -22.99 15.76 -17.45
N GLY A 158 -23.88 16.62 -17.96
CA GLY A 158 -24.45 16.51 -19.31
C GLY A 158 -25.80 15.79 -19.43
N GLN A 159 -26.44 15.36 -18.34
CA GLN A 159 -27.76 14.73 -18.40
C GLN A 159 -28.77 15.41 -17.48
N GLU A 160 -29.86 15.93 -18.05
CA GLU A 160 -30.99 16.43 -17.27
C GLU A 160 -31.68 15.25 -16.56
N ASN A 161 -31.89 15.38 -15.24
CA ASN A 161 -32.66 14.46 -14.39
C ASN A 161 -31.96 13.18 -13.89
N ILE A 162 -30.62 13.05 -13.97
CA ILE A 162 -29.90 11.92 -13.38
C ILE A 162 -29.05 12.39 -12.19
N PHE A 163 -29.41 11.88 -11.01
CA PHE A 163 -28.73 12.21 -9.77
C PHE A 163 -28.07 10.98 -9.14
N TYR A 164 -26.76 11.07 -8.90
CA TYR A 164 -26.04 10.03 -8.18
C TYR A 164 -26.20 10.22 -6.67
N HIS A 165 -26.72 9.18 -5.99
CA HIS A 165 -26.79 9.13 -4.54
C HIS A 165 -25.50 8.56 -3.97
N VAL A 166 -24.71 9.41 -3.31
CA VAL A 166 -23.53 8.95 -2.59
C VAL A 166 -23.96 8.14 -1.37
N SER A 167 -23.53 6.89 -1.29
CA SER A 167 -23.74 6.05 -0.10
C SER A 167 -23.06 6.66 1.12
N LYS A 168 -23.71 6.59 2.29
CA LYS A 168 -23.10 6.98 3.58
C LYS A 168 -21.98 6.03 4.03
N LEU A 169 -21.86 4.87 3.39
CA LEU A 169 -20.81 3.87 3.67
C LEU A 169 -19.62 4.09 2.72
N THR A 170 -18.44 4.28 3.30
CA THR A 170 -17.20 4.37 2.54
C THR A 170 -16.77 3.00 2.01
N ARG A 171 -15.83 2.98 1.07
CA ARG A 171 -15.23 1.74 0.53
C ARG A 171 -14.54 0.92 1.62
N GLU A 172 -13.86 1.58 2.55
CA GLU A 172 -13.15 0.95 3.67
C GLU A 172 -14.14 0.24 4.61
N LYS A 173 -15.26 0.90 4.94
CA LYS A 173 -16.30 0.29 5.79
C LYS A 173 -16.98 -0.90 5.11
N ARG A 174 -17.20 -0.83 3.80
CA ARG A 174 -17.74 -1.96 3.02
C ARG A 174 -16.76 -3.13 3.00
N ALA A 175 -15.49 -2.86 2.70
CA ALA A 175 -14.46 -3.88 2.65
C ALA A 175 -14.23 -4.56 4.01
N ALA A 176 -14.35 -3.83 5.11
CA ALA A 176 -14.26 -4.37 6.47
C ALA A 176 -15.29 -5.49 6.74
N ALA A 177 -16.44 -5.46 6.05
CA ALA A 177 -17.49 -6.47 6.20
C ALA A 177 -17.31 -7.70 5.29
N LEU A 178 -16.39 -7.66 4.30
CA LEU A 178 -16.22 -8.72 3.30
C LEU A 178 -15.36 -9.91 3.79
N GLY A 179 -14.81 -9.85 5.01
CA GLY A 179 -14.10 -10.98 5.61
C GLY A 179 -13.02 -10.56 6.61
N GLN A 180 -12.27 -11.55 7.11
CA GLN A 180 -11.22 -11.35 8.12
C GLN A 180 -10.07 -10.43 7.63
N ARG A 181 -9.94 -10.23 6.32
CA ARG A 181 -8.88 -9.42 5.68
C ARG A 181 -9.41 -8.06 5.21
N GLY A 182 -10.26 -7.42 6.02
CA GLY A 182 -11.16 -6.31 5.72
C GLY A 182 -10.57 -4.94 5.28
N ALA A 183 -9.49 -4.94 4.50
CA ALA A 183 -9.02 -3.76 3.78
C ALA A 183 -9.66 -3.68 2.40
N PHE A 184 -9.94 -2.48 1.91
CA PHE A 184 -10.46 -2.30 0.55
C PHE A 184 -9.40 -2.71 -0.47
N ARG A 185 -9.76 -3.66 -1.33
CA ARG A 185 -8.94 -4.22 -2.41
C ARG A 185 -9.71 -4.33 -3.73
N GLY A 186 -10.78 -3.55 -3.83
CA GLY A 186 -11.60 -3.51 -5.02
C GLY A 186 -10.78 -3.12 -6.23
N SER A 187 -10.73 -3.98 -7.23
CA SER A 187 -9.93 -3.77 -8.43
C SER A 187 -10.50 -4.55 -9.61
N THR A 188 -10.09 -4.17 -10.82
CA THR A 188 -10.43 -4.90 -12.04
C THR A 188 -9.16 -5.43 -12.72
N VAL A 189 -9.11 -6.74 -12.91
CA VAL A 189 -8.11 -7.42 -13.75
C VAL A 189 -8.76 -7.72 -15.10
N TRP A 190 -8.33 -7.03 -16.15
CA TRP A 190 -8.94 -7.09 -17.47
C TRP A 190 -8.10 -7.92 -18.45
N LEU A 191 -8.50 -9.16 -18.69
CA LEU A 191 -7.85 -10.05 -19.65
C LEU A 191 -8.41 -9.81 -21.05
N THR A 192 -7.52 -9.43 -21.98
CA THR A 192 -7.81 -9.21 -23.40
C THR A 192 -6.93 -10.08 -24.29
N GLY A 193 -7.41 -10.50 -25.45
CA GLY A 193 -6.69 -11.41 -26.34
C GLY A 193 -7.60 -12.17 -27.31
N LEU A 194 -7.00 -12.84 -28.29
CA LEU A 194 -7.72 -13.63 -29.30
C LEU A 194 -8.57 -14.76 -28.67
N SER A 195 -9.59 -15.22 -29.40
CA SER A 195 -10.33 -16.44 -29.03
C SER A 195 -9.34 -17.61 -28.92
N GLY A 196 -9.48 -18.51 -27.93
CA GLY A 196 -8.52 -19.62 -27.74
C GLY A 196 -7.14 -19.24 -27.16
N ALA A 197 -6.86 -17.95 -26.91
CA ALA A 197 -5.59 -17.51 -26.31
C ALA A 197 -5.39 -17.93 -24.84
N GLY A 198 -6.42 -18.45 -24.16
CA GLY A 198 -6.33 -18.94 -22.77
C GLY A 198 -6.86 -17.99 -21.68
N LYS A 199 -7.55 -16.90 -22.05
CA LYS A 199 -8.13 -15.91 -21.10
C LYS A 199 -8.97 -16.55 -20.00
N SER A 200 -9.99 -17.33 -20.35
CA SER A 200 -10.90 -17.94 -19.36
C SER A 200 -10.15 -18.91 -18.44
N THR A 201 -9.20 -19.68 -18.97
CA THR A 201 -8.34 -20.58 -18.17
C THR A 201 -7.52 -19.81 -17.13
N VAL A 202 -6.86 -18.72 -17.54
CA VAL A 202 -6.09 -17.88 -16.62
C VAL A 202 -7.00 -17.17 -15.62
N ALA A 203 -8.16 -16.68 -16.06
CA ALA A 203 -9.12 -15.98 -15.21
C ALA A 203 -9.68 -16.86 -14.09
N PHE A 204 -10.10 -18.09 -14.40
CA PHE A 204 -10.61 -19.04 -13.39
C PHE A 204 -9.52 -19.51 -12.43
N ALA A 205 -8.31 -19.77 -12.93
CA ALA A 205 -7.21 -20.17 -12.06
C ALA A 205 -6.76 -19.01 -11.13
N LEU A 206 -6.80 -17.77 -11.62
CA LEU A 206 -6.59 -16.57 -10.79
C LEU A 206 -7.69 -16.41 -9.74
N GLU A 207 -8.97 -16.59 -10.12
CA GLU A 207 -10.10 -16.55 -9.19
C GLU A 207 -9.93 -17.59 -8.07
N GLU A 208 -9.64 -18.85 -8.42
CA GLU A 208 -9.38 -19.92 -7.48
C GLU A 208 -8.21 -19.58 -6.53
N TYR A 209 -7.11 -19.07 -7.08
CA TYR A 209 -5.96 -18.64 -6.29
C TYR A 209 -6.35 -17.57 -5.26
N ILE A 210 -7.02 -16.49 -5.70
CA ILE A 210 -7.40 -15.37 -4.82
C ILE A 210 -8.39 -15.84 -3.74
N VAL A 211 -9.39 -16.64 -4.11
CA VAL A 211 -10.38 -17.19 -3.18
C VAL A 211 -9.73 -18.15 -2.18
N SER A 212 -8.76 -18.96 -2.60
CA SER A 212 -7.97 -19.82 -1.68
C SER A 212 -7.19 -19.02 -0.63
N LYS A 213 -6.88 -17.75 -0.93
CA LYS A 213 -6.30 -16.79 0.04
C LYS A 213 -7.38 -16.09 0.87
N GLY A 214 -8.63 -16.54 0.86
CA GLY A 214 -9.72 -15.93 1.65
C GLY A 214 -10.03 -14.49 1.23
N LEU A 215 -9.78 -14.14 -0.03
CA LEU A 215 -10.11 -12.84 -0.61
C LEU A 215 -11.27 -13.00 -1.59
N PRO A 216 -12.27 -12.09 -1.58
CA PRO A 216 -13.41 -12.18 -2.48
C PRO A 216 -13.01 -11.75 -3.90
N ALA A 217 -13.25 -12.61 -4.87
CA ALA A 217 -13.10 -12.34 -6.30
C ALA A 217 -14.32 -12.82 -7.07
N TYR A 218 -14.53 -12.29 -8.26
CA TYR A 218 -15.59 -12.74 -9.15
C TYR A 218 -15.18 -12.61 -10.63
N CYS A 219 -15.35 -13.68 -11.39
CA CYS A 219 -15.03 -13.71 -12.82
C CYS A 219 -16.25 -13.35 -13.72
N LEU A 220 -16.11 -12.28 -14.50
CA LEU A 220 -16.98 -11.92 -15.62
C LEU A 220 -16.40 -12.52 -16.90
N ASP A 221 -16.93 -13.66 -17.32
CA ASP A 221 -16.56 -14.32 -18.58
C ASP A 221 -17.61 -14.06 -19.68
N GLY A 222 -17.13 -13.96 -20.93
CA GLY A 222 -17.96 -13.71 -22.10
C GLY A 222 -19.07 -14.73 -22.34
N ASP A 223 -18.87 -15.99 -21.99
CA ASP A 223 -19.91 -17.02 -22.15
C ASP A 223 -21.02 -16.85 -21.10
N ASN A 224 -20.67 -16.42 -19.88
CA ASN A 224 -21.62 -16.25 -18.78
C ASN A 224 -22.48 -15.01 -18.95
N ILE A 225 -21.87 -13.86 -19.28
CA ILE A 225 -22.62 -12.60 -19.36
C ILE A 225 -23.53 -12.53 -20.59
N ARG A 226 -23.15 -13.18 -21.70
CA ARG A 226 -23.96 -13.24 -22.92
C ARG A 226 -25.25 -14.04 -22.74
N CYS A 227 -25.31 -14.95 -21.77
CA CYS A 227 -26.56 -15.63 -21.41
C CYS A 227 -27.51 -14.76 -20.58
N GLY A 228 -27.02 -13.67 -19.99
CA GLY A 228 -27.76 -12.82 -19.03
C GLY A 228 -27.86 -11.37 -19.49
N LEU A 229 -27.05 -10.49 -18.87
CA LEU A 229 -27.10 -9.03 -19.06
C LEU A 229 -26.98 -8.60 -20.53
N ASN A 230 -26.18 -9.32 -21.31
CA ASN A 230 -25.88 -8.97 -22.70
C ASN A 230 -26.58 -9.88 -23.72
N LYS A 231 -27.63 -10.63 -23.31
CA LYS A 231 -28.37 -11.54 -24.20
C LYS A 231 -29.06 -10.86 -25.39
N ASN A 232 -29.29 -9.55 -25.30
CA ASN A 232 -29.92 -8.76 -26.35
C ASN A 232 -28.93 -8.18 -27.37
N LEU A 233 -27.62 -8.37 -27.17
CA LEU A 233 -26.60 -7.84 -28.06
C LEU A 233 -26.17 -8.90 -29.07
N GLY A 234 -26.13 -8.51 -30.35
CA GLY A 234 -25.64 -9.36 -31.43
C GLY A 234 -24.12 -9.32 -31.58
N PHE A 235 -23.65 -9.48 -32.82
CA PHE A 235 -22.22 -9.53 -33.16
C PHE A 235 -21.78 -8.37 -34.08
N SER A 236 -22.65 -7.36 -34.28
CA SER A 236 -22.30 -6.13 -34.98
C SER A 236 -21.25 -5.32 -34.20
N ASP A 237 -20.55 -4.40 -34.85
CA ASP A 237 -19.53 -3.58 -34.16
C ASP A 237 -20.16 -2.70 -33.08
N THR A 238 -21.34 -2.14 -33.32
CA THR A 238 -22.10 -1.37 -32.31
C THR A 238 -22.49 -2.22 -31.11
N ASP A 239 -22.91 -3.48 -31.33
CA ASP A 239 -23.24 -4.40 -30.23
C ASP A 239 -22.00 -4.82 -29.46
N ARG A 240 -20.83 -4.92 -30.12
CA ARG A 240 -19.55 -5.24 -29.46
C ARG A 240 -19.10 -4.11 -28.56
N VAL A 241 -19.18 -2.87 -29.03
CA VAL A 241 -18.87 -1.67 -28.25
C VAL A 241 -19.78 -1.59 -27.02
N GLU A 242 -21.10 -1.74 -27.20
CA GLU A 242 -22.04 -1.73 -26.07
C GLU A 242 -21.83 -2.91 -25.12
N ASN A 243 -21.47 -4.09 -25.65
CA ASN A 243 -21.13 -5.25 -24.82
C ASN A 243 -19.94 -4.93 -23.91
N ILE A 244 -18.84 -4.39 -24.45
CA ILE A 244 -17.67 -4.04 -23.64
C ILE A 244 -17.97 -2.90 -22.67
N ARG A 245 -18.72 -1.87 -23.09
CA ARG A 245 -19.15 -0.78 -22.21
C ARG A 245 -19.94 -1.28 -21.00
N ARG A 246 -20.91 -2.19 -21.20
CA ARG A 246 -21.67 -2.79 -20.08
C ARG A 246 -20.78 -3.60 -19.14
N ILE A 247 -19.84 -4.38 -19.68
CA ILE A 247 -18.90 -5.15 -18.87
C ILE A 247 -18.02 -4.22 -18.04
N ALA A 248 -17.55 -3.12 -18.61
CA ALA A 248 -16.73 -2.14 -17.90
C ALA A 248 -17.49 -1.52 -16.71
N GLU A 249 -18.76 -1.13 -16.89
CA GLU A 249 -19.59 -0.59 -15.81
C GLU A 249 -19.86 -1.63 -14.71
N VAL A 250 -20.16 -2.88 -15.08
CA VAL A 250 -20.37 -3.95 -14.10
C VAL A 250 -19.08 -4.28 -13.35
N ALA A 251 -17.94 -4.34 -14.04
CA ALA A 251 -16.65 -4.58 -13.40
C ALA A 251 -16.32 -3.49 -12.38
N LYS A 252 -16.57 -2.22 -12.74
CA LYS A 252 -16.46 -1.08 -11.83
C LYS A 252 -17.35 -1.24 -10.61
N LEU A 253 -18.60 -1.73 -10.75
CA LEU A 253 -19.50 -1.93 -9.62
C LEU A 253 -19.00 -3.03 -8.67
N PHE A 254 -18.49 -4.15 -9.19
CA PHE A 254 -17.88 -5.22 -8.38
C PHE A 254 -16.64 -4.71 -7.64
N ALA A 255 -15.77 -3.97 -8.34
CA ALA A 255 -14.59 -3.38 -7.74
C ALA A 255 -14.96 -2.32 -6.69
N ASP A 256 -15.93 -1.43 -6.96
CA ASP A 256 -16.41 -0.46 -5.97
C ASP A 256 -16.99 -1.14 -4.73
N ALA A 257 -17.65 -2.30 -4.90
CA ALA A 257 -18.14 -3.13 -3.81
C ALA A 257 -17.04 -3.76 -2.95
N GLY A 258 -15.78 -3.75 -3.40
CA GLY A 258 -14.61 -4.24 -2.67
C GLY A 258 -14.09 -5.60 -3.12
N LEU A 259 -14.61 -6.15 -4.22
CA LEU A 259 -14.17 -7.43 -4.79
C LEU A 259 -13.10 -7.23 -5.85
N MET A 260 -12.26 -8.25 -6.07
CA MET A 260 -11.44 -8.33 -7.27
C MET A 260 -12.30 -8.84 -8.43
N CYS A 261 -12.64 -7.95 -9.36
CA CYS A 261 -13.36 -8.31 -10.57
C CYS A 261 -12.37 -8.78 -11.64
N ILE A 262 -12.52 -10.02 -12.10
CA ILE A 262 -11.67 -10.58 -13.16
C ILE A 262 -12.51 -10.62 -14.44
N VAL A 263 -12.06 -9.95 -15.50
CA VAL A 263 -12.81 -9.83 -16.75
C VAL A 263 -12.11 -10.62 -17.85
N ALA A 264 -12.79 -11.58 -18.48
CA ALA A 264 -12.24 -12.43 -19.54
C ALA A 264 -13.01 -12.25 -20.85
N PHE A 265 -12.64 -11.24 -21.65
CA PHE A 265 -13.30 -10.92 -22.92
C PHE A 265 -12.28 -10.75 -24.04
N ILE A 266 -12.72 -10.86 -25.30
CA ILE A 266 -11.83 -10.58 -26.44
C ILE A 266 -11.46 -9.09 -26.47
N SER A 267 -12.42 -8.20 -26.19
CA SER A 267 -12.25 -6.73 -26.16
C SER A 267 -11.28 -6.21 -27.24
N PRO A 268 -11.60 -6.40 -28.54
CA PRO A 268 -10.63 -6.30 -29.61
C PRO A 268 -10.15 -4.88 -29.92
N PHE A 269 -10.91 -3.85 -29.56
CA PHE A 269 -10.62 -2.46 -29.89
C PHE A 269 -9.92 -1.76 -28.71
N VAL A 270 -8.86 -1.00 -29.02
CA VAL A 270 -8.11 -0.22 -28.02
C VAL A 270 -9.01 0.82 -27.36
N GLU A 271 -9.83 1.51 -28.15
CA GLU A 271 -10.72 2.57 -27.65
C GLU A 271 -11.68 2.07 -26.57
N ASP A 272 -12.23 0.85 -26.74
CA ASP A 272 -13.14 0.25 -25.76
C ASP A 272 -12.42 -0.07 -24.44
N ARG A 273 -11.18 -0.56 -24.52
CA ARG A 273 -10.37 -0.90 -23.34
C ARG A 273 -9.90 0.36 -22.62
N GLU A 274 -9.50 1.39 -23.35
CA GLU A 274 -9.15 2.71 -22.79
C GLU A 274 -10.37 3.38 -22.14
N CYS A 275 -11.55 3.25 -22.72
CA CYS A 275 -12.79 3.71 -22.09
C CYS A 275 -13.06 2.97 -20.77
N ALA A 276 -12.88 1.64 -20.76
CA ALA A 276 -13.00 0.84 -19.54
C ALA A 276 -11.96 1.24 -18.47
N ARG A 277 -10.70 1.45 -18.87
CA ARG A 277 -9.61 1.91 -18.00
C ARG A 277 -9.94 3.27 -17.38
N LYS A 278 -10.27 4.25 -18.21
CA LYS A 278 -10.63 5.61 -17.79
C LYS A 278 -11.81 5.63 -16.82
N LEU A 279 -12.83 4.80 -17.09
CA LEU A 279 -13.99 4.65 -16.19
C LEU A 279 -13.57 4.22 -14.76
N HIS A 280 -12.59 3.33 -14.64
CA HIS A 280 -12.06 2.87 -13.35
C HIS A 280 -11.16 3.92 -12.70
N GLU A 281 -10.28 4.56 -13.47
CA GLU A 281 -9.38 5.64 -13.02
C GLU A 281 -10.15 6.86 -12.48
N ASP A 282 -11.16 7.32 -13.22
CA ASP A 282 -12.07 8.41 -12.80
C ASP A 282 -12.81 8.07 -11.50
N SER A 283 -12.96 6.77 -11.23
CA SER A 283 -13.58 6.23 -10.01
C SER A 283 -12.58 5.86 -8.92
N GLN A 284 -11.29 6.15 -9.12
CA GLN A 284 -10.18 5.79 -8.21
C GLN A 284 -10.16 4.29 -7.87
N ILE A 285 -10.41 3.44 -8.88
CA ILE A 285 -10.35 1.98 -8.77
C ILE A 285 -9.15 1.49 -9.59
N PRO A 286 -8.26 0.67 -9.01
CA PRO A 286 -7.17 0.05 -9.76
C PRO A 286 -7.67 -0.79 -10.93
N PHE A 287 -7.08 -0.58 -12.11
CA PHE A 287 -7.32 -1.32 -13.34
C PHE A 287 -6.01 -1.91 -13.84
N ILE A 288 -5.99 -3.23 -14.06
CA ILE A 288 -4.83 -3.99 -14.52
C ILE A 288 -5.18 -4.64 -15.84
N GLU A 289 -4.65 -4.14 -16.96
CA GLU A 289 -4.84 -4.77 -18.28
C GLU A 289 -3.82 -5.89 -18.49
N VAL A 290 -4.33 -7.09 -18.71
CA VAL A 290 -3.56 -8.31 -18.97
C VAL A 290 -3.74 -8.70 -20.43
N PHE A 291 -2.69 -8.52 -21.22
CA PHE A 291 -2.69 -8.94 -22.62
C PHE A 291 -2.28 -10.41 -22.75
N VAL A 292 -3.25 -11.27 -23.05
CA VAL A 292 -3.03 -12.68 -23.36
C VAL A 292 -2.67 -12.81 -24.84
N ASN A 293 -1.37 -12.65 -25.11
CA ASN A 293 -0.76 -12.51 -26.42
C ASN A 293 -0.31 -13.86 -27.00
N THR A 294 -1.26 -14.77 -27.22
CA THR A 294 -0.97 -16.05 -27.89
C THR A 294 -1.09 -15.91 -29.41
N PRO A 295 -0.13 -16.43 -30.20
CA PRO A 295 -0.19 -16.36 -31.65
C PRO A 295 -1.49 -16.91 -32.24
N LEU A 296 -1.99 -16.28 -33.31
CA LEU A 296 -3.24 -16.70 -33.98
C LEU A 296 -3.19 -18.16 -34.43
N SER A 297 -2.06 -18.62 -34.96
CA SER A 297 -1.88 -20.01 -35.42
C SER A 297 -2.11 -21.02 -34.29
N ILE A 298 -1.60 -20.75 -33.09
CA ILE A 298 -1.81 -21.59 -31.90
C ILE A 298 -3.27 -21.50 -31.43
N CYS A 299 -3.89 -20.32 -31.50
CA CYS A 299 -5.30 -20.15 -31.18
C CYS A 299 -6.21 -20.95 -32.12
N GLU A 300 -5.89 -20.96 -33.42
CA GLU A 300 -6.56 -21.76 -34.45
C GLU A 300 -6.32 -23.26 -34.28
N GLU A 301 -5.11 -23.67 -33.91
CA GLU A 301 -4.81 -25.08 -33.64
C GLU A 301 -5.61 -25.60 -32.45
N ARG A 302 -5.71 -24.80 -31.38
CA ARG A 302 -6.47 -25.17 -30.17
C ARG A 302 -7.97 -25.31 -30.42
N ASP A 303 -8.53 -24.47 -31.31
CA ASP A 303 -9.95 -24.29 -31.64
C ASP A 303 -10.96 -24.87 -30.62
N THR A 304 -10.82 -24.46 -29.36
CA THR A 304 -11.49 -25.11 -28.21
C THR A 304 -13.02 -25.19 -28.32
N LYS A 305 -13.61 -24.35 -29.19
CA LYS A 305 -15.06 -24.22 -29.39
C LYS A 305 -15.48 -24.48 -30.86
N GLY A 306 -14.55 -24.89 -31.73
CA GLY A 306 -14.82 -25.08 -33.17
C GLY A 306 -15.18 -23.78 -33.91
N LEU A 307 -14.79 -22.62 -33.37
CA LEU A 307 -15.17 -21.30 -33.91
C LEU A 307 -14.26 -20.88 -35.07
N TYR A 308 -12.97 -21.19 -34.99
CA TYR A 308 -12.03 -20.88 -36.07
C TYR A 308 -12.34 -21.69 -37.31
N HIS A 309 -12.65 -22.99 -37.16
CA HIS A 309 -13.07 -23.83 -38.26
C HIS A 309 -14.33 -23.28 -38.97
N LYS A 310 -15.34 -22.86 -38.20
CA LYS A 310 -16.57 -22.25 -38.75
C LYS A 310 -16.31 -20.90 -39.42
N ALA A 311 -15.42 -20.07 -38.86
CA ALA A 311 -15.04 -18.79 -39.46
C ALA A 311 -14.31 -18.98 -40.80
N ARG A 312 -13.36 -19.93 -40.88
CA ARG A 312 -12.63 -20.27 -42.12
C ARG A 312 -13.55 -20.83 -43.22
N GLN A 313 -14.65 -21.47 -42.84
CA GLN A 313 -15.70 -21.92 -43.77
C GLN A 313 -16.69 -20.81 -44.18
N GLY A 314 -16.54 -19.58 -43.66
CA GLY A 314 -17.45 -18.47 -43.93
C GLY A 314 -18.81 -18.57 -43.23
N LEU A 315 -18.97 -19.52 -42.30
CA LEU A 315 -20.21 -19.71 -41.51
C LEU A 315 -20.32 -18.70 -40.36
N LEU A 316 -19.20 -18.15 -39.91
CA LEU A 316 -19.14 -17.04 -38.96
C LEU A 316 -18.46 -15.85 -39.63
N LYS A 317 -19.19 -14.74 -39.72
CA LYS A 317 -18.68 -13.46 -40.26
C LYS A 317 -18.24 -12.54 -39.12
N ASN A 318 -17.32 -11.63 -39.44
CA ASN A 318 -16.70 -10.64 -38.55
C ASN A 318 -15.97 -11.28 -37.36
N PHE A 319 -15.34 -12.44 -37.53
CA PHE A 319 -14.62 -13.11 -36.45
C PHE A 319 -13.26 -12.46 -36.19
N THR A 320 -13.02 -12.03 -34.95
CA THR A 320 -11.79 -11.36 -34.55
C THR A 320 -10.56 -12.24 -34.78
N GLY A 321 -9.58 -11.71 -35.52
CA GLY A 321 -8.35 -12.41 -35.91
C GLY A 321 -8.42 -13.09 -37.28
N ILE A 322 -9.60 -13.16 -37.92
CA ILE A 322 -9.77 -13.73 -39.27
C ILE A 322 -10.23 -12.64 -40.24
N ASP A 323 -11.46 -12.17 -40.06
CA ASP A 323 -12.15 -11.21 -40.92
C ASP A 323 -12.57 -9.92 -40.17
N ALA A 324 -12.29 -9.85 -38.86
CA ALA A 324 -12.30 -8.61 -38.07
C ALA A 324 -10.95 -8.40 -37.34
N PRO A 325 -10.48 -7.16 -37.16
CA PRO A 325 -9.18 -6.89 -36.55
C PRO A 325 -9.16 -7.12 -35.04
N TYR A 326 -7.98 -7.44 -34.51
CA TYR A 326 -7.66 -7.33 -33.08
C TYR A 326 -6.56 -6.28 -32.93
N GLN A 327 -6.79 -5.27 -32.09
CA GLN A 327 -5.82 -4.21 -31.83
C GLN A 327 -5.13 -4.50 -30.50
N ALA A 328 -3.87 -4.93 -30.57
CA ALA A 328 -3.06 -5.21 -29.39
C ALA A 328 -2.89 -3.95 -28.51
N PRO A 329 -2.97 -4.07 -27.18
CA PRO A 329 -2.73 -2.94 -26.29
C PRO A 329 -1.26 -2.51 -26.37
N ALA A 330 -1.02 -1.19 -26.38
CA ALA A 330 0.33 -0.64 -26.46
C ALA A 330 1.07 -0.70 -25.11
N HIS A 331 0.34 -0.51 -23.99
CA HIS A 331 0.90 -0.43 -22.64
C HIS A 331 0.11 -1.29 -21.63
N PRO A 332 -0.06 -2.59 -21.85
CA PRO A 332 -0.69 -3.46 -20.86
C PRO A 332 0.19 -3.55 -19.60
N GLU A 333 -0.44 -3.66 -18.43
CA GLU A 333 0.27 -3.89 -17.17
C GLU A 333 0.97 -5.26 -17.11
N VAL A 334 0.41 -6.27 -17.79
CA VAL A 334 0.97 -7.64 -17.87
C VAL A 334 0.79 -8.20 -19.27
N ILE A 335 1.83 -8.85 -19.82
CA ILE A 335 1.76 -9.56 -21.11
C ILE A 335 2.02 -11.06 -20.85
N ILE A 336 1.16 -11.92 -21.38
CA ILE A 336 1.22 -13.37 -21.17
C ILE A 336 1.10 -14.08 -22.51
N ASP A 337 2.13 -14.82 -22.91
CA ASP A 337 2.04 -15.75 -24.04
C ASP A 337 1.80 -17.17 -23.53
N THR A 338 0.54 -17.63 -23.56
CA THR A 338 0.17 -18.98 -23.08
C THR A 338 0.64 -20.12 -23.99
N SER A 339 1.35 -19.85 -25.09
CA SER A 339 2.03 -20.89 -25.86
C SER A 339 3.34 -21.36 -25.21
N ILE A 340 3.92 -20.52 -24.35
CA ILE A 340 5.21 -20.77 -23.68
C ILE A 340 5.15 -20.60 -22.16
N ILE A 341 4.22 -19.77 -21.65
CA ILE A 341 4.04 -19.51 -20.21
C ILE A 341 2.97 -20.45 -19.65
N SER A 342 3.29 -21.12 -18.52
CA SER A 342 2.33 -21.95 -17.79
C SER A 342 1.25 -21.14 -17.09
N ILE A 343 0.17 -21.81 -16.67
CA ILE A 343 -0.93 -21.16 -15.92
C ILE A 343 -0.40 -20.58 -14.60
N ASP A 344 0.39 -21.34 -13.84
CA ASP A 344 0.94 -20.88 -12.55
C ASP A 344 1.79 -19.62 -12.72
N ARG A 345 2.65 -19.59 -13.73
CA ARG A 345 3.47 -18.40 -14.01
C ARG A 345 2.63 -17.22 -14.45
N SER A 346 1.57 -17.46 -15.21
CA SER A 346 0.60 -16.43 -15.59
C SER A 346 -0.05 -15.80 -14.35
N ILE A 347 -0.44 -16.62 -13.38
CA ILE A 347 -1.00 -16.15 -12.09
C ILE A 347 0.07 -15.35 -11.32
N GLU A 348 1.29 -15.87 -11.17
CA GLU A 348 2.38 -15.17 -10.49
C GLU A 348 2.65 -13.77 -11.07
N MET A 349 2.67 -13.64 -12.40
CA MET A 349 2.88 -12.35 -13.07
C MET A 349 1.76 -11.35 -12.77
N ILE A 350 0.50 -11.79 -12.82
CA ILE A 350 -0.66 -10.95 -12.50
C ILE A 350 -0.64 -10.54 -11.03
N ILE A 351 -0.37 -11.50 -10.16
CA ILE A 351 -0.32 -11.32 -8.72
C ILE A 351 0.83 -10.39 -8.30
N GLY A 352 2.01 -10.55 -8.90
CA GLY A 352 3.14 -9.64 -8.70
C GLY A 352 2.78 -8.20 -9.08
N LYS A 353 2.07 -8.02 -10.21
CA LYS A 353 1.61 -6.71 -10.64
C LYS A 353 0.55 -6.11 -9.70
N LEU A 354 -0.34 -6.94 -9.16
CA LEU A 354 -1.31 -6.53 -8.14
C LEU A 354 -0.63 -6.10 -6.83
N ALA A 355 0.49 -6.76 -6.46
CA ALA A 355 1.29 -6.37 -5.30
C ALA A 355 2.01 -5.03 -5.53
N GLU A 356 2.66 -4.87 -6.68
CA GLU A 356 3.32 -3.62 -7.09
C GLU A 356 2.36 -2.42 -7.06
N ARG A 357 1.10 -2.63 -7.48
CA ARG A 357 0.04 -1.61 -7.48
C ARG A 357 -0.66 -1.45 -6.12
N ASN A 358 -0.16 -2.07 -5.06
CA ASN A 358 -0.71 -2.05 -3.69
C ASN A 358 -2.17 -2.55 -3.59
N VAL A 359 -2.64 -3.33 -4.56
CA VAL A 359 -3.97 -3.96 -4.51
C VAL A 359 -3.94 -5.16 -3.57
N LEU A 360 -2.88 -5.96 -3.67
CA LEU A 360 -2.59 -7.07 -2.77
C LEU A 360 -1.37 -6.74 -1.93
N SER A 361 -1.39 -7.12 -0.66
CA SER A 361 -0.18 -7.01 0.18
C SER A 361 0.84 -8.04 -0.30
N PRO A 362 2.14 -7.71 -0.45
CA PRO A 362 3.19 -8.70 -0.73
C PRO A 362 3.22 -9.84 0.29
N THR A 363 2.70 -9.59 1.48
CA THR A 363 2.46 -10.54 2.56
C THR A 363 1.40 -11.60 2.17
N LEU A 364 0.32 -11.22 1.49
CA LEU A 364 -0.83 -12.10 1.19
C LEU A 364 -0.55 -13.11 0.08
N ILE A 365 0.49 -12.84 -0.68
CA ILE A 365 1.01 -13.63 -1.78
C ILE A 365 2.34 -14.15 -1.26
N LEU A 366 2.70 -15.42 -1.43
CA LEU A 366 4.03 -15.91 -1.01
C LEU A 366 5.16 -15.38 -1.93
N ALA A 367 5.09 -14.11 -2.35
CA ALA A 367 6.05 -13.44 -3.19
C ALA A 367 7.25 -13.02 -2.33
N VAL A 368 8.44 -13.44 -2.76
CA VAL A 368 9.70 -13.08 -2.11
C VAL A 368 9.86 -11.56 -2.17
N HIS A 369 9.97 -10.93 -1.00
CA HIS A 369 10.16 -9.49 -0.86
C HIS A 369 11.65 -9.20 -0.67
N GLU A 370 12.36 -8.93 -1.76
CA GLU A 370 13.76 -8.52 -1.74
C GLU A 370 13.89 -7.05 -1.35
N LEU A 371 15.00 -6.70 -0.67
CA LEU A 371 15.24 -5.35 -0.14
C LEU A 371 16.42 -4.64 -0.83
N PHE A 372 16.75 -5.05 -2.06
CA PHE A 372 17.80 -4.43 -2.85
C PHE A 372 17.35 -3.09 -3.44
N MET A 373 18.27 -2.12 -3.47
CA MET A 373 18.07 -0.86 -4.17
C MET A 373 18.18 -1.05 -5.69
N ASP A 374 17.26 -0.42 -6.43
CA ASP A 374 17.46 -0.18 -7.86
C ASP A 374 18.61 0.81 -8.11
N GLU A 375 18.98 1.00 -9.38
CA GLU A 375 20.11 1.86 -9.77
C GLU A 375 19.91 3.32 -9.32
N ASP A 376 18.71 3.87 -9.51
CA ASP A 376 18.37 5.25 -9.16
C ASP A 376 18.45 5.49 -7.64
N MET A 377 17.92 4.55 -6.84
CA MET A 377 17.97 4.60 -5.38
C MET A 377 19.41 4.49 -4.88
N ARG A 378 20.22 3.64 -5.52
CA ARG A 378 21.63 3.44 -5.16
C ARG A 378 22.47 4.68 -5.41
N GLU A 379 22.30 5.35 -6.55
CA GLU A 379 22.99 6.60 -6.85
C GLU A 379 22.65 7.68 -5.80
N LYS A 380 21.37 7.82 -5.45
CA LYS A 380 20.93 8.76 -4.40
C LYS A 380 21.54 8.41 -3.05
N ALA A 381 21.54 7.14 -2.66
CA ALA A 381 22.11 6.68 -1.40
C ALA A 381 23.62 6.96 -1.32
N LEU A 382 24.36 6.80 -2.42
CA LEU A 382 25.80 7.11 -2.49
C LEU A 382 26.09 8.61 -2.35
N ILE A 383 25.23 9.47 -2.91
CA ILE A 383 25.33 10.93 -2.75
C ILE A 383 25.03 11.36 -1.30
N GLU A 384 24.06 10.72 -0.66
CA GLU A 384 23.68 11.02 0.73
C GLU A 384 24.67 10.47 1.76
N PHE A 385 25.33 9.34 1.47
CA PHE A 385 26.19 8.59 2.40
C PHE A 385 27.19 9.43 3.22
N PRO A 386 27.93 10.41 2.65
CA PRO A 386 28.88 11.22 3.42
C PRO A 386 28.22 12.00 4.57
N ASN A 387 26.93 12.31 4.45
CA ASN A 387 26.16 13.11 5.42
C ASN A 387 25.34 12.25 6.39
N LEU A 388 25.27 10.94 6.19
CA LEU A 388 24.52 10.03 7.05
C LEU A 388 25.32 9.68 8.30
N ASN A 389 24.63 9.61 9.43
CA ASN A 389 25.19 8.97 10.62
C ASN A 389 25.38 7.48 10.37
N LYS A 390 26.55 6.97 10.77
CA LYS A 390 26.99 5.60 10.44
C LYS A 390 26.89 4.68 11.66
N LEU A 391 26.56 3.43 11.43
CA LEU A 391 26.66 2.34 12.39
C LEU A 391 27.55 1.26 11.77
N ASP A 392 28.65 0.96 12.45
CA ASP A 392 29.49 -0.17 12.07
C ASP A 392 28.82 -1.47 12.52
N ILE A 393 28.71 -2.42 11.60
CA ILE A 393 28.02 -3.70 11.82
C ILE A 393 29.03 -4.85 11.86
N THR A 394 28.68 -5.93 12.55
CA THR A 394 29.50 -7.14 12.62
C THR A 394 29.31 -8.03 11.39
N GLU A 395 30.12 -9.07 11.25
CA GLU A 395 29.92 -10.08 10.20
C GLU A 395 28.58 -10.83 10.37
N LEU A 396 28.15 -11.08 11.61
CA LEU A 396 26.84 -11.69 11.87
C LEU A 396 25.70 -10.79 11.40
N ASP A 397 25.81 -9.48 11.65
CA ASP A 397 24.80 -8.52 11.20
C ASP A 397 24.76 -8.47 9.66
N LEU A 398 25.91 -8.54 8.99
CA LEU A 398 25.97 -8.64 7.53
C LEU A 398 25.26 -9.91 7.00
N GLN A 399 25.42 -11.04 7.68
CA GLN A 399 24.70 -12.28 7.35
C GLN A 399 23.18 -12.09 7.50
N TRP A 400 22.72 -11.40 8.55
CA TRP A 400 21.30 -11.07 8.70
C TRP A 400 20.79 -10.10 7.64
N ILE A 401 21.60 -9.12 7.23
CA ILE A 401 21.29 -8.23 6.09
C ILE A 401 21.17 -9.07 4.81
N GLN A 402 22.00 -10.10 4.61
CA GLN A 402 21.85 -11.00 3.46
C GLN A 402 20.51 -11.76 3.52
N VAL A 403 20.18 -12.35 4.68
CA VAL A 403 18.90 -13.05 4.89
C VAL A 403 17.70 -12.14 4.57
N LEU A 404 17.73 -10.91 5.08
CA LEU A 404 16.68 -9.92 4.84
C LEU A 404 16.62 -9.49 3.37
N SER A 405 17.75 -9.13 2.78
CA SER A 405 17.80 -8.53 1.44
C SER A 405 17.42 -9.49 0.32
N GLU A 406 17.75 -10.77 0.47
CA GLU A 406 17.33 -11.82 -0.47
C GLU A 406 15.87 -12.28 -0.24
N GLY A 407 15.18 -11.76 0.79
CA GLY A 407 13.77 -12.03 1.04
C GLY A 407 13.47 -13.37 1.72
N TRP A 408 14.46 -14.02 2.36
CA TRP A 408 14.25 -15.25 3.14
C TRP A 408 13.28 -15.04 4.32
N ALA A 409 13.29 -13.84 4.89
CA ALA A 409 12.41 -13.46 5.99
C ALA A 409 11.17 -12.65 5.54
N THR A 410 10.74 -12.84 4.29
CA THR A 410 9.49 -12.27 3.78
C THR A 410 8.36 -12.56 4.77
N PRO A 411 7.62 -11.56 5.26
CA PRO A 411 7.43 -10.23 4.67
C PRO A 411 8.19 -9.07 5.35
N LEU A 412 9.20 -9.34 6.17
CA LEU A 412 9.92 -8.27 6.87
C LEU A 412 10.46 -7.23 5.87
N ALA A 413 10.27 -5.96 6.21
CA ALA A 413 10.80 -4.83 5.43
C ALA A 413 12.21 -4.41 5.89
N GLY A 414 12.77 -5.09 6.89
CA GLY A 414 14.06 -4.80 7.49
C GLY A 414 14.20 -5.47 8.85
N PHE A 415 15.09 -4.95 9.69
CA PHE A 415 15.21 -5.42 11.07
C PHE A 415 13.93 -5.14 11.84
N MET A 416 13.49 -6.11 12.66
CA MET A 416 12.21 -6.07 13.34
C MET A 416 12.04 -4.81 14.18
N ARG A 417 10.90 -4.14 14.03
CA ARG A 417 10.39 -3.15 14.99
C ARG A 417 9.91 -3.83 16.27
N GLU A 418 9.67 -3.07 17.33
CA GLU A 418 9.29 -3.64 18.63
C GLU A 418 8.05 -4.54 18.52
N VAL A 419 7.05 -4.11 17.76
CA VAL A 419 5.82 -4.89 17.53
C VAL A 419 6.11 -6.24 16.87
N GLU A 420 6.98 -6.28 15.86
CA GLU A 420 7.34 -7.52 15.15
C GLU A 420 8.18 -8.44 16.03
N TYR A 421 9.11 -7.85 16.81
CA TYR A 421 9.93 -8.55 17.78
C TYR A 421 9.07 -9.24 18.86
N LEU A 422 8.13 -8.52 19.46
CA LEU A 422 7.22 -9.08 20.48
C LEU A 422 6.33 -10.17 19.87
N GLN A 423 5.82 -9.96 18.65
CA GLN A 423 5.01 -10.97 17.96
C GLN A 423 5.81 -12.27 17.70
N CYS A 424 7.05 -12.13 17.25
CA CYS A 424 7.99 -13.23 17.08
C CYS A 424 8.23 -13.98 18.40
N LEU A 425 8.56 -13.25 19.48
CA LEU A 425 8.87 -13.85 20.78
C LEU A 425 7.69 -14.59 21.41
N HIS A 426 6.46 -14.05 21.29
CA HIS A 426 5.30 -14.57 22.01
C HIS A 426 4.46 -15.55 21.19
N PHE A 427 4.40 -15.39 19.87
CA PHE A 427 3.50 -16.14 19.00
C PHE A 427 4.23 -16.93 17.92
N GLY A 428 5.54 -16.72 17.75
CA GLY A 428 6.30 -17.32 16.66
C GLY A 428 5.79 -16.95 15.27
N CYS A 429 5.06 -15.84 15.16
CA CYS A 429 4.40 -15.41 13.93
C CYS A 429 4.38 -13.88 13.83
N LEU A 430 4.42 -13.33 12.62
CA LEU A 430 4.06 -11.93 12.33
C LEU A 430 2.59 -11.85 11.95
N MET A 431 1.86 -10.85 12.47
CA MET A 431 0.40 -10.76 12.32
C MET A 431 -0.06 -9.59 11.43
N LYS A 432 0.87 -8.82 10.83
CA LYS A 432 0.52 -7.67 9.99
C LYS A 432 0.03 -8.14 8.61
N GLY A 433 -1.27 -7.99 8.36
CA GLY A 433 -1.92 -8.31 7.07
C GLY A 433 -2.25 -9.80 6.88
N HIS A 434 -1.30 -10.69 7.17
CA HIS A 434 -1.54 -12.13 7.30
C HIS A 434 -0.62 -12.72 8.38
N ILE A 435 -0.94 -13.92 8.85
CA ILE A 435 -0.10 -14.66 9.79
C ILE A 435 1.03 -15.33 9.00
N ALA A 436 2.25 -14.82 9.16
CA ALA A 436 3.47 -15.44 8.63
C ALA A 436 4.21 -16.13 9.77
N ASN A 437 4.67 -17.37 9.59
CA ASN A 437 5.55 -18.00 10.58
C ASN A 437 6.86 -17.20 10.65
N GLN A 438 7.26 -16.82 11.86
CA GLN A 438 8.50 -16.13 12.12
C GLN A 438 8.86 -16.35 13.59
N THR A 439 9.64 -17.41 13.83
CA THR A 439 9.92 -17.93 15.17
C THR A 439 11.23 -17.40 15.75
N ILE A 440 12.09 -16.80 14.92
CA ILE A 440 13.40 -16.30 15.32
C ILE A 440 13.46 -14.77 15.13
N PRO A 441 13.89 -14.00 16.16
CA PRO A 441 14.07 -12.56 16.05
C PRO A 441 15.20 -12.20 15.08
N ILE A 442 14.90 -11.37 14.08
CA ILE A 442 15.87 -10.79 13.15
C ILE A 442 16.04 -9.32 13.51
N VAL A 443 17.05 -9.02 14.31
CA VAL A 443 17.21 -7.74 15.01
C VAL A 443 18.65 -7.24 14.90
N LEU A 444 18.84 -5.93 14.98
CA LEU A 444 20.15 -5.28 14.97
C LEU A 444 20.45 -4.69 16.35
N PRO A 445 21.34 -5.30 17.16
CA PRO A 445 21.70 -4.76 18.47
C PRO A 445 22.63 -3.56 18.35
N CYS A 446 22.52 -2.60 19.28
CA CYS A 446 23.40 -1.45 19.39
C CYS A 446 23.66 -1.07 20.85
N THR A 447 24.79 -0.39 21.08
CA THR A 447 25.17 0.09 22.41
C THR A 447 24.30 1.28 22.84
N THR A 448 24.34 1.63 24.12
CA THR A 448 23.64 2.83 24.61
C THR A 448 24.22 4.09 23.97
N GLU A 449 25.55 4.12 23.76
CA GLU A 449 26.26 5.19 23.07
C GLU A 449 25.79 5.35 21.62
N ASP A 450 25.67 4.24 20.89
CA ASP A 450 25.14 4.25 19.52
C ASP A 450 23.70 4.73 19.46
N LYS A 451 22.84 4.25 20.36
CA LYS A 451 21.46 4.74 20.44
C LYS A 451 21.43 6.25 20.64
N GLU A 452 22.14 6.77 21.62
CA GLU A 452 22.10 8.20 21.94
C GLU A 452 22.63 9.06 20.78
N ARG A 453 23.61 8.55 20.03
CA ARG A 453 24.16 9.17 18.83
C ARG A 453 23.21 9.12 17.63
N LEU A 454 22.42 8.05 17.50
CA LEU A 454 21.61 7.74 16.31
C LEU A 454 20.12 8.04 16.47
N LYS A 455 19.61 8.27 17.69
CA LYS A 455 18.15 8.40 17.97
C LYS A 455 17.44 9.51 17.20
N SER A 456 18.15 10.55 16.76
CA SER A 456 17.58 11.67 15.99
C SER A 456 17.71 11.49 14.48
N SER A 457 18.38 10.44 14.01
CA SER A 457 18.53 10.15 12.60
C SER A 457 17.22 9.61 12.01
N SER A 458 16.77 10.19 10.90
CA SER A 458 15.71 9.59 10.08
C SER A 458 16.21 8.42 9.23
N THR A 459 17.52 8.38 8.95
CA THR A 459 18.22 7.37 8.14
C THR A 459 19.60 7.11 8.75
N ILE A 460 19.99 5.84 8.85
CA ILE A 460 21.30 5.39 9.35
C ILE A 460 22.00 4.61 8.25
N ALA A 461 23.27 4.91 7.99
CA ALA A 461 24.10 4.11 7.08
C ALA A 461 24.73 2.94 7.84
N LEU A 462 24.59 1.73 7.30
CA LEU A 462 25.19 0.51 7.84
C LEU A 462 26.50 0.21 7.11
N CYS A 463 27.58 0.10 7.87
CA CYS A 463 28.94 -0.07 7.35
C CYS A 463 29.57 -1.38 7.86
N TYR A 464 30.06 -2.23 6.95
CA TYR A 464 30.82 -3.42 7.32
C TYR A 464 32.26 -3.26 6.84
N ASN A 465 33.24 -3.37 7.74
CA ASN A 465 34.67 -3.16 7.44
C ASN A 465 34.94 -1.86 6.66
N GLY A 466 34.24 -0.78 7.03
CA GLY A 466 34.34 0.53 6.37
C GLY A 466 33.62 0.65 5.02
N LYS A 467 33.06 -0.44 4.47
CA LYS A 467 32.25 -0.42 3.25
C LYS A 467 30.79 -0.10 3.58
N PHE A 468 30.19 0.82 2.84
CA PHE A 468 28.76 1.11 2.91
C PHE A 468 27.95 -0.03 2.28
N VAL A 469 27.04 -0.64 3.05
CA VAL A 469 26.30 -1.85 2.64
C VAL A 469 24.81 -1.59 2.47
N ALA A 470 24.20 -0.84 3.39
CA ALA A 470 22.76 -0.65 3.44
C ALA A 470 22.40 0.66 4.16
N VAL A 471 21.18 1.13 3.98
CA VAL A 471 20.56 2.16 4.82
C VAL A 471 19.40 1.57 5.62
N LEU A 472 19.27 2.02 6.85
CA LEU A 472 18.12 1.75 7.71
C LEU A 472 17.30 3.05 7.86
N LYS A 473 16.11 3.08 7.27
CA LYS A 473 15.20 4.22 7.28
C LYS A 473 14.18 4.11 8.42
N LYS A 474 13.76 5.27 8.93
CA LYS A 474 12.79 5.41 10.02
C LYS A 474 13.13 4.49 11.21
N PRO A 475 14.34 4.60 11.76
CA PRO A 475 14.79 3.71 12.81
C PRO A 475 13.94 3.89 14.08
N GLU A 476 13.75 2.79 14.78
CA GLU A 476 13.05 2.71 16.06
C GLU A 476 13.95 1.98 17.04
N PHE A 477 14.17 2.55 18.22
CA PHE A 477 15.05 2.00 19.25
C PHE A 477 14.22 1.49 20.42
N TYR A 478 14.42 0.23 20.80
CA TYR A 478 13.69 -0.42 21.89
C TYR A 478 14.61 -1.35 22.71
N GLU A 479 14.18 -1.71 23.92
CA GLU A 479 15.00 -2.49 24.85
C GLU A 479 15.23 -3.91 24.34
N HIS A 480 16.46 -4.42 24.47
CA HIS A 480 16.79 -5.77 24.00
C HIS A 480 16.31 -6.88 24.98
N ARG A 481 16.21 -6.59 26.29
CA ARG A 481 15.75 -7.55 27.31
C ARG A 481 16.33 -8.96 27.12
N LYS A 482 17.66 -9.04 27.04
CA LYS A 482 18.42 -10.22 26.59
C LYS A 482 18.04 -11.52 27.32
N GLU A 483 17.84 -11.48 28.64
CA GLU A 483 17.45 -12.66 29.42
C GLU A 483 16.09 -13.21 28.98
N GLU A 484 15.08 -12.34 28.84
CA GLU A 484 13.76 -12.70 28.35
C GLU A 484 13.82 -13.25 26.91
N ARG A 485 14.57 -12.59 26.03
CA ARG A 485 14.81 -13.05 24.65
C ARG A 485 15.36 -14.47 24.65
N CYS A 486 16.43 -14.72 25.41
CA CYS A 486 17.09 -16.02 25.46
C CYS A 486 16.16 -17.09 26.02
N ALA A 487 15.46 -16.81 27.12
CA ALA A 487 14.52 -17.74 27.73
C ALA A 487 13.39 -18.16 26.78
N ARG A 488 12.84 -17.22 26.00
CA ARG A 488 11.73 -17.51 25.06
C ARG A 488 12.20 -18.25 23.81
N ILE A 489 13.36 -17.89 23.26
CA ILE A 489 13.85 -18.45 21.99
C ILE A 489 14.55 -19.78 22.18
N PHE A 490 15.39 -19.91 23.21
CA PHE A 490 16.18 -21.12 23.43
C PHE A 490 15.59 -22.04 24.50
N GLY A 491 14.58 -21.60 25.27
CA GLY A 491 14.08 -22.33 26.43
C GLY A 491 15.09 -22.41 27.58
N THR A 492 16.17 -21.62 27.52
CA THR A 492 17.26 -21.57 28.51
C THR A 492 17.96 -20.21 28.44
N ILE A 493 18.64 -19.85 29.53
CA ILE A 493 19.48 -18.64 29.62
C ILE A 493 20.96 -18.98 29.85
N ASN A 494 21.36 -20.23 29.63
CA ASN A 494 22.72 -20.69 29.86
C ASN A 494 23.73 -19.94 28.96
N SER A 495 24.62 -19.16 29.58
CA SER A 495 25.67 -18.38 28.91
C SER A 495 26.72 -19.23 28.21
N GLU A 496 26.81 -20.52 28.51
CA GLU A 496 27.68 -21.46 27.78
C GLU A 496 27.13 -21.83 26.39
N HIS A 497 25.84 -21.55 26.13
CA HIS A 497 25.28 -21.72 24.79
C HIS A 497 25.86 -20.64 23.85
N PRO A 498 26.53 -21.00 22.73
CA PRO A 498 27.26 -20.04 21.90
C PRO A 498 26.43 -18.84 21.42
N HIS A 499 25.19 -19.06 20.95
CA HIS A 499 24.32 -17.95 20.54
C HIS A 499 23.81 -17.10 21.72
N ILE A 500 23.58 -17.69 22.89
CA ILE A 500 23.16 -16.92 24.07
C ILE A 500 24.31 -16.02 24.50
N LYS A 501 25.53 -16.55 24.52
CA LYS A 501 26.74 -15.77 24.80
C LYS A 501 26.84 -14.54 23.90
N MET A 502 26.68 -14.72 22.58
CA MET A 502 26.69 -13.60 21.62
C MET A 502 25.58 -12.57 21.90
N ILE A 503 24.37 -13.01 22.23
CA ILE A 503 23.27 -12.10 22.59
C ILE A 503 23.59 -11.33 23.88
N LEU A 504 24.14 -12.01 24.89
CA LEU A 504 24.51 -11.39 26.16
C LEU A 504 25.62 -10.33 25.98
N GLU A 505 26.61 -10.63 25.13
CA GLU A 505 27.74 -9.76 24.80
C GLU A 505 27.39 -8.61 23.83
N SER A 506 26.23 -8.67 23.16
CA SER A 506 25.77 -7.61 22.24
C SER A 506 25.28 -6.35 22.96
N GLY A 507 24.80 -5.35 22.23
CA GLY A 507 24.23 -4.12 22.80
C GLY A 507 22.90 -4.32 23.56
N ASP A 508 22.57 -3.39 24.45
CA ASP A 508 21.35 -3.43 25.28
C ASP A 508 20.10 -2.87 24.58
N TRP A 509 20.29 -2.27 23.40
CA TRP A 509 19.22 -1.72 22.56
C TRP A 509 19.13 -2.49 21.25
N LEU A 510 17.93 -2.56 20.69
CA LEU A 510 17.68 -3.04 19.34
C LEU A 510 17.24 -1.88 18.45
N ILE A 511 17.61 -1.94 17.18
CA ILE A 511 17.19 -0.99 16.14
C ILE A 511 16.32 -1.73 15.11
N GLY A 512 15.06 -1.34 15.01
CA GLY A 512 14.16 -1.76 13.94
C GLY A 512 14.01 -0.67 12.88
N GLY A 513 13.65 -1.03 11.65
CA GLY A 513 13.51 -0.04 10.58
C GLY A 513 13.28 -0.64 9.20
N ASP A 514 13.05 0.23 8.22
CA ASP A 514 12.90 -0.16 6.82
C ASP A 514 14.33 -0.28 6.23
N LEU A 515 14.75 -1.47 5.81
CA LEU A 515 16.11 -1.75 5.33
C LEU A 515 16.13 -1.67 3.80
N GLU A 516 17.12 -0.96 3.25
CA GLU A 516 17.40 -0.94 1.83
C GLU A 516 18.89 -1.24 1.62
N VAL A 517 19.20 -2.27 0.83
CA VAL A 517 20.56 -2.80 0.66
C VAL A 517 21.10 -2.40 -0.71
N LEU A 518 22.30 -1.84 -0.77
CA LEU A 518 22.84 -1.25 -2.01
C LEU A 518 22.95 -2.28 -3.13
N GLU A 519 23.48 -3.45 -2.82
CA GLU A 519 23.77 -4.49 -3.79
C GLU A 519 23.75 -5.87 -3.12
N ARG A 520 23.71 -6.92 -3.95
CA ARG A 520 23.80 -8.29 -3.48
C ARG A 520 25.10 -8.53 -2.71
N ILE A 521 24.97 -9.14 -1.54
CA ILE A 521 26.12 -9.50 -0.71
C ILE A 521 26.86 -10.68 -1.37
N ARG A 522 28.18 -10.52 -1.54
CA ARG A 522 29.11 -11.52 -2.06
C ARG A 522 30.22 -11.71 -1.05
N TRP A 523 30.55 -12.95 -0.74
CA TRP A 523 31.57 -13.30 0.25
C TRP A 523 32.95 -13.48 -0.36
N ASN A 524 33.04 -13.64 -1.69
CA ASN A 524 34.27 -13.83 -2.45
C ASN A 524 35.16 -14.95 -1.87
N ASP A 525 34.53 -16.05 -1.46
CA ASP A 525 35.16 -17.23 -0.84
C ASP A 525 35.03 -18.50 -1.69
N ASP A 526 34.92 -18.32 -3.01
CA ASP A 526 34.74 -19.39 -4.01
C ASP A 526 33.45 -20.24 -3.84
N LEU A 527 32.50 -19.78 -3.02
CA LEU A 527 31.22 -20.46 -2.78
C LEU A 527 29.99 -19.62 -3.16
N ASP A 528 30.18 -18.39 -3.67
CA ASP A 528 29.07 -17.48 -4.00
C ASP A 528 28.14 -18.02 -5.09
N GLN A 529 28.63 -18.90 -5.96
CA GLN A 529 27.83 -19.61 -6.96
C GLN A 529 26.80 -20.57 -6.37
N PHE A 530 26.98 -20.99 -5.10
CA PHE A 530 26.03 -21.84 -4.38
C PHE A 530 25.04 -21.04 -3.52
N ARG A 531 25.27 -19.74 -3.33
CA ARG A 531 24.41 -18.85 -2.52
C ARG A 531 23.28 -18.29 -3.37
N LEU A 532 22.42 -19.16 -3.86
CA LEU A 532 21.26 -18.80 -4.67
C LEU A 532 20.19 -18.11 -3.80
N THR A 533 19.61 -17.02 -4.29
CA THR A 533 18.47 -16.37 -3.62
C THR A 533 17.21 -17.25 -3.73
N PRO A 534 16.15 -17.00 -2.93
CA PRO A 534 14.88 -17.70 -3.09
C PRO A 534 14.30 -17.62 -4.50
N ASN A 535 14.45 -16.48 -5.18
CA ASN A 535 13.98 -16.29 -6.55
C ASN A 535 14.82 -17.08 -7.57
N GLU A 536 16.15 -17.10 -7.40
CA GLU A 536 17.04 -17.92 -8.23
C GLU A 536 16.78 -19.42 -8.03
N LEU A 537 16.52 -19.88 -6.80
CA LEU A 537 16.13 -21.25 -6.53
C LEU A 537 14.82 -21.61 -7.23
N ARG A 538 13.80 -20.74 -7.12
CA ARG A 538 12.52 -20.92 -7.82
C ARG A 538 12.72 -20.99 -9.34
N GLU A 539 13.61 -20.19 -9.90
CA GLU A 539 14.00 -20.27 -11.31
C GLU A 539 14.65 -21.59 -11.65
N HIS A 540 15.62 -22.02 -10.85
CA HIS A 540 16.33 -23.26 -11.07
C HIS A 540 15.41 -24.48 -11.01
N PHE A 541 14.43 -24.50 -10.11
CA PHE A 541 13.41 -25.55 -10.05
C PHE A 541 12.48 -25.53 -11.27
N ARG A 542 12.14 -24.34 -11.79
CA ARG A 542 11.37 -24.19 -13.03
C ARG A 542 12.14 -24.75 -14.23
N GLU A 543 13.43 -24.42 -14.36
CA GLU A 543 14.30 -24.94 -15.42
C GLU A 543 14.44 -26.46 -15.36
N MET A 544 14.53 -27.02 -14.14
CA MET A 544 14.51 -28.46 -13.90
C MET A 544 13.14 -29.10 -14.14
N LYS A 545 12.10 -28.31 -14.43
CA LYS A 545 10.71 -28.74 -14.59
C LYS A 545 10.20 -29.54 -13.38
N ALA A 546 10.60 -29.12 -12.18
CA ALA A 546 10.16 -29.74 -10.94
C ALA A 546 8.64 -29.58 -10.80
N ASP A 547 7.93 -30.68 -10.53
CA ASP A 547 6.52 -30.63 -10.15
C ASP A 547 6.32 -30.61 -8.62
N THR A 548 7.38 -30.93 -7.88
CA THR A 548 7.49 -30.73 -6.45
C THR A 548 8.95 -30.57 -6.03
N VAL A 549 9.17 -29.83 -4.95
CA VAL A 549 10.48 -29.61 -4.35
C VAL A 549 10.41 -30.01 -2.89
N PHE A 550 11.36 -30.83 -2.45
CA PHE A 550 11.51 -31.18 -1.04
C PHE A 550 12.89 -30.73 -0.55
N ALA A 551 12.92 -30.02 0.57
CA ALA A 551 14.12 -29.42 1.11
C ALA A 551 14.72 -30.29 2.23
N PHE A 552 16.05 -30.38 2.26
CA PHE A 552 16.80 -31.00 3.33
C PHE A 552 17.84 -30.01 3.87
N GLN A 553 17.51 -29.39 5.01
CA GLN A 553 18.40 -28.51 5.74
C GLN A 553 19.50 -29.32 6.43
N LEU A 554 20.75 -28.87 6.34
CA LEU A 554 21.87 -29.52 7.01
C LEU A 554 22.93 -28.53 7.48
N ARG A 555 23.60 -28.88 8.58
CA ARG A 555 24.81 -28.20 9.08
C ARG A 555 26.00 -29.15 9.29
N ASN A 556 25.79 -30.43 9.01
CA ASN A 556 26.73 -31.51 9.25
C ASN A 556 27.01 -32.24 7.93
N PRO A 557 28.17 -32.92 7.79
CA PRO A 557 28.45 -33.80 6.66
C PRO A 557 27.34 -34.85 6.45
N ILE A 558 27.11 -35.20 5.20
CA ILE A 558 26.10 -36.20 4.81
C ILE A 558 26.61 -37.60 5.14
N HIS A 559 25.75 -38.40 5.79
CA HIS A 559 25.97 -39.83 6.04
C HIS A 559 24.72 -40.61 5.65
N ASN A 560 24.79 -41.96 5.64
CA ASN A 560 23.72 -42.82 5.11
C ASN A 560 22.33 -42.58 5.72
N GLY A 561 22.26 -42.21 7.01
CA GLY A 561 21.00 -41.78 7.62
C GLY A 561 20.33 -40.58 6.93
N HIS A 562 21.09 -39.55 6.54
CA HIS A 562 20.57 -38.43 5.76
C HIS A 562 20.14 -38.90 4.36
N SER A 563 20.97 -39.72 3.69
CA SER A 563 20.66 -40.27 2.36
C SER A 563 19.37 -41.07 2.37
N LEU A 564 19.17 -41.92 3.38
CA LEU A 564 17.94 -42.71 3.54
C LEU A 564 16.70 -41.81 3.63
N LEU A 565 16.75 -40.73 4.41
CA LEU A 565 15.63 -39.78 4.51
C LEU A 565 15.33 -39.11 3.17
N MET A 566 16.36 -38.65 2.46
CA MET A 566 16.22 -38.00 1.16
C MET A 566 15.67 -38.96 0.08
N GLU A 567 16.16 -40.20 0.04
CA GLU A 567 15.71 -41.24 -0.89
C GLU A 567 14.28 -41.68 -0.58
N THR A 568 13.96 -41.95 0.69
CA THR A 568 12.62 -42.36 1.12
C THR A 568 11.59 -41.27 0.81
N THR A 569 11.93 -39.99 1.05
CA THR A 569 11.05 -38.86 0.71
C THR A 569 10.80 -38.76 -0.78
N ARG A 570 11.85 -38.92 -1.60
CA ARG A 570 11.71 -38.93 -3.06
C ARG A 570 10.81 -40.07 -3.53
N GLN A 571 10.98 -41.27 -3.00
CA GLN A 571 10.16 -42.42 -3.36
C GLN A 571 8.69 -42.19 -2.96
N TRP A 572 8.46 -41.69 -1.74
CA TRP A 572 7.12 -41.34 -1.27
C TRP A 572 6.43 -40.35 -2.20
N LEU A 573 7.11 -39.28 -2.65
CA LEU A 573 6.54 -38.31 -3.59
C LEU A 573 6.17 -38.97 -4.94
N LYS A 574 7.02 -39.87 -5.46
CA LYS A 574 6.72 -40.61 -6.68
C LYS A 574 5.50 -41.50 -6.53
N ASP A 575 5.37 -42.18 -5.40
CA ASP A 575 4.22 -43.04 -5.09
C ASP A 575 2.92 -42.22 -4.96
N HIS A 576 3.02 -40.91 -4.70
CA HIS A 576 1.90 -39.96 -4.60
C HIS A 576 1.67 -39.12 -5.87
N GLY A 577 2.20 -39.56 -7.00
CA GLY A 577 1.86 -38.98 -8.32
C GLY A 577 2.73 -37.80 -8.76
N PHE A 578 3.79 -37.45 -8.03
CA PHE A 578 4.80 -36.52 -8.52
C PHE A 578 5.79 -37.25 -9.45
N HIS A 579 5.89 -36.77 -10.68
CA HIS A 579 6.72 -37.33 -11.74
C HIS A 579 8.18 -36.84 -11.68
N ASN A 580 8.42 -35.60 -11.24
CA ASN A 580 9.75 -34.99 -11.21
C ASN A 580 10.09 -34.30 -9.87
N PRO A 581 10.15 -35.05 -8.74
CA PRO A 581 10.49 -34.50 -7.45
C PRO A 581 11.96 -34.09 -7.34
N VAL A 582 12.22 -32.81 -7.12
CA VAL A 582 13.57 -32.23 -6.99
C VAL A 582 13.94 -32.06 -5.52
N LEU A 583 15.15 -32.50 -5.18
CA LEU A 583 15.74 -32.30 -3.85
C LEU A 583 16.43 -30.94 -3.82
N LEU A 584 16.02 -30.07 -2.88
CA LEU A 584 16.82 -28.93 -2.45
C LEU A 584 17.69 -29.38 -1.27
N LEU A 585 18.94 -29.75 -1.55
CA LEU A 585 19.94 -29.99 -0.52
C LEU A 585 20.51 -28.64 -0.07
N HIS A 586 20.20 -28.22 1.15
CA HIS A 586 20.38 -26.83 1.58
C HIS A 586 21.34 -26.72 2.77
N PRO A 587 22.67 -26.79 2.55
CA PRO A 587 23.63 -26.65 3.63
C PRO A 587 23.67 -25.21 4.16
N LEU A 588 23.73 -25.06 5.47
CA LEU A 588 23.86 -23.75 6.08
C LEU A 588 25.27 -23.16 5.84
N GLY A 589 25.32 -21.97 5.26
CA GLY A 589 26.55 -21.39 4.73
C GLY A 589 27.54 -20.78 5.75
N ARG A 590 27.15 -20.41 6.98
CA ARG A 590 28.06 -19.87 8.04
C ARG A 590 27.39 -19.65 9.43
N TYR A 591 28.26 -19.48 10.44
CA TYR A 591 28.14 -19.68 11.91
C TYR A 591 27.46 -20.97 12.38
N SER A 592 28.30 -21.98 12.64
CA SER A 592 27.95 -23.29 13.16
C SER A 592 28.09 -23.35 14.69
N SER A 593 27.01 -23.03 15.41
CA SER A 593 26.75 -23.49 16.78
C SER A 593 25.27 -23.33 17.14
N PHE A 594 24.39 -24.08 16.46
CA PHE A 594 22.93 -24.22 16.65
C PHE A 594 21.98 -23.36 15.78
N LEU A 595 21.46 -24.04 14.74
CA LEU A 595 20.12 -23.97 14.12
C LEU A 595 19.65 -22.62 13.54
N PHE A 596 19.59 -22.55 12.21
CA PHE A 596 18.48 -21.89 11.52
C PHE A 596 17.50 -22.98 11.08
N CYS A 597 16.27 -22.93 11.58
CA CYS A 597 15.12 -23.59 10.97
C CYS A 597 14.23 -22.47 10.46
N PHE A 598 14.08 -22.38 9.15
CA PHE A 598 13.02 -21.59 8.51
C PHE A 598 11.69 -22.34 8.61
#